data_AF-A0A5J5B146-F1
#
_entry.id   AF-A0A5J5B146-F1
#
_cell.length_a   1.000
_cell.length_b   1.000
_cell.length_c   1.000
_cell.angle_alpha   90.00
_cell.angle_beta   90.00
_cell.angle_gamma   90.00
#
_symmetry.space_group_name_H-M   'P 1'
#
loop_
_entity.id
_entity.type
_entity.pdbx_description
1 polymer ?
#
loop_
_entity_poly.entity_id
_entity_poly.type
_entity_poly.pdbx_seq_one_letter_code
_entity_poly.pdbx_strand_id
1 'polypeptide(L)'
;MGKGALHLTEQLGDVMKESAQIAHTVARAILHEKELDNPFFANSKLHLHVPVGATPKDGPSAGCTMVTSLLSLAMKKPVKMDLAMTGEVTLTGRILPIGGVKEKTIAARRSDVKTIIFPSANRRDFDELAPNVKAGLEELPPDDTKIDIHKTSLKHPTKSIKTGQSTLNVHNSHIKSPNSYFQLL
;
A
#
# COMPACT_ATOMS: atom_id res chain seq x y z
N MET A 1 24.45 -15.58 7.50
CA MET A 1 23.00 -15.58 7.19
C MET A 1 22.37 -14.45 8.01
N GLY A 2 21.97 -13.35 7.39
CA GLY A 2 21.25 -12.28 8.11
C GLY A 2 19.84 -12.74 8.44
N LYS A 3 19.36 -12.55 9.67
CA LYS A 3 17.95 -12.76 9.99
C LYS A 3 17.16 -11.59 9.41
N GLY A 4 16.24 -11.86 8.50
CA GLY A 4 15.30 -10.87 7.97
C GLY A 4 14.56 -10.16 9.11
N ALA A 5 14.31 -8.86 8.95
CA ALA A 5 13.70 -8.04 9.98
C ALA A 5 12.94 -6.86 9.37
N LEU A 6 11.78 -6.53 9.96
CA LEU A 6 11.02 -5.32 9.65
C LEU A 6 11.26 -4.29 10.75
N HIS A 7 11.82 -3.15 10.39
CA HIS A 7 11.99 -1.99 11.26
C HIS A 7 10.99 -0.93 10.85
N LEU A 8 10.27 -0.40 11.83
CA LEU A 8 9.34 0.70 11.65
C LEU A 8 10.06 1.98 12.08
N THR A 9 10.02 3.01 11.24
CA THR A 9 10.61 4.33 11.56
C THR A 9 9.51 5.32 11.93
N GLU A 10 9.86 6.34 12.73
CA GLU A 10 8.97 7.38 13.29
C GLU A 10 8.04 6.92 14.43
N GLN A 11 7.36 7.88 15.08
CA GLN A 11 6.34 7.61 16.09
C GLN A 11 5.05 7.14 15.42
N LEU A 12 4.96 5.83 15.14
CA LEU A 12 3.71 5.18 14.76
C LEU A 12 2.89 4.85 16.01
N GLY A 13 1.57 4.99 15.91
CA GLY A 13 0.65 4.45 16.90
C GLY A 13 0.64 2.92 16.89
N ASP A 14 0.13 2.30 17.95
CA ASP A 14 0.21 0.86 18.13
C ASP A 14 -0.62 0.08 17.10
N VAL A 15 -1.74 0.64 16.64
CA VAL A 15 -2.57 0.04 15.58
C VAL A 15 -1.81 0.00 14.26
N MET A 16 -1.09 1.07 13.94
CA MET A 16 -0.29 1.12 12.72
C MET A 16 0.92 0.16 12.78
N LYS A 17 1.55 0.01 13.95
CA LYS A 17 2.62 -0.99 14.14
C LYS A 17 2.11 -2.41 13.93
N GLU A 18 0.94 -2.73 14.48
CA GLU A 18 0.30 -4.03 14.28
C GLU A 18 -0.04 -4.25 12.80
N SER A 19 -0.66 -3.25 12.15
CA SER A 19 -1.00 -3.29 10.72
C SER A 19 0.24 -3.56 9.85
N ALA A 20 1.38 -2.96 10.17
CA ALA A 20 2.64 -3.21 9.46
C ALA A 20 3.17 -4.65 9.65
N GLN A 21 3.04 -5.22 10.85
CA GLN A 21 3.43 -6.61 11.10
C GLN A 21 2.52 -7.60 10.38
N ILE A 22 1.21 -7.34 10.36
CA ILE A 22 0.24 -8.13 9.60
C ILE A 22 0.57 -8.06 8.10
N ALA A 23 0.78 -6.85 7.57
CA ALA A 23 1.13 -6.66 6.18
C ALA A 23 2.41 -7.42 5.78
N HIS A 24 3.44 -7.43 6.62
CA HIS A 24 4.66 -8.19 6.36
C HIS A 24 4.45 -9.70 6.40
N THR A 25 3.61 -10.19 7.32
CA THR A 25 3.23 -11.61 7.38
C THR A 25 2.47 -12.05 6.13
N VAL A 26 1.50 -11.25 5.69
CA VAL A 26 0.71 -11.52 4.48
C VAL A 26 1.57 -11.42 3.22
N ALA A 27 2.43 -10.42 3.11
CA ALA A 27 3.34 -10.28 1.96
C ALA A 27 4.28 -11.49 1.83
N ARG A 28 4.79 -12.00 2.96
CA ARG A 28 5.59 -13.24 2.98
C ARG A 28 4.80 -14.44 2.48
N ALA A 29 3.56 -14.61 2.95
CA ALA A 29 2.70 -15.72 2.53
C ALA A 29 2.39 -15.65 1.01
N ILE A 30 2.03 -14.47 0.51
CA ILE A 30 1.76 -14.26 -0.92
C ILE A 30 3.02 -14.50 -1.77
N LEU A 31 4.19 -14.03 -1.31
CA LEU A 31 5.44 -14.27 -2.03
C LEU A 31 5.76 -15.76 -2.07
N HIS A 32 5.59 -16.48 -0.97
CA HIS A 32 5.80 -17.94 -0.93
C HIS A 32 4.83 -18.69 -1.86
N GLU A 33 3.58 -18.25 -1.99
CA GLU A 33 2.62 -18.82 -2.96
C GLU A 33 3.02 -18.55 -4.42
N LYS A 34 3.59 -17.37 -4.73
CA LYS A 34 3.88 -16.94 -6.12
C LYS A 34 5.30 -17.26 -6.58
N GLU A 35 6.29 -17.20 -5.69
CA GLU A 35 7.72 -17.35 -5.95
C GLU A 35 8.38 -18.10 -4.76
N LEU A 36 8.10 -19.41 -4.65
CA LEU A 36 8.49 -20.27 -3.51
C LEU A 36 9.94 -20.11 -3.05
N ASP A 37 10.87 -19.99 -4.00
CA ASP A 37 12.32 -19.94 -3.72
C ASP A 37 12.85 -18.51 -3.51
N ASN A 38 12.00 -17.48 -3.51
CA ASN A 38 12.44 -16.10 -3.36
C ASN A 38 12.83 -15.81 -1.89
N PRO A 39 14.12 -15.60 -1.57
CA PRO A 39 14.58 -15.49 -0.19
C PRO A 39 14.51 -14.04 0.34
N PHE A 40 13.87 -13.12 -0.39
CA PHE A 40 13.93 -11.68 -0.14
C PHE A 40 13.63 -11.32 1.33
N PHE A 41 12.49 -11.76 1.86
CA PHE A 41 12.11 -11.44 3.24
C PHE A 41 12.96 -12.16 4.30
N ALA A 42 13.55 -13.30 3.97
CA ALA A 42 14.42 -14.04 4.89
C ALA A 42 15.80 -13.38 5.02
N ASN A 43 16.29 -12.74 3.95
CA ASN A 43 17.66 -12.23 3.86
C ASN A 43 17.76 -10.69 3.95
N SER A 44 16.64 -9.98 3.98
CA SER A 44 16.63 -8.51 3.94
C SER A 44 16.22 -7.87 5.27
N LYS A 45 16.88 -6.76 5.61
CA LYS A 45 16.40 -5.83 6.63
C LYS A 45 15.57 -4.76 5.95
N LEU A 46 14.29 -4.71 6.27
CA LEU A 46 13.34 -3.78 5.70
C LEU A 46 13.11 -2.63 6.67
N HIS A 47 13.08 -1.42 6.14
CA HIS A 47 12.68 -0.22 6.86
C HIS A 47 11.39 0.29 6.23
N LEU A 48 10.30 0.20 6.98
CA LEU A 48 9.03 0.78 6.60
C LEU A 48 8.92 2.18 7.18
N HIS A 49 8.83 3.15 6.29
CA HIS A 49 8.65 4.55 6.62
C HIS A 49 7.27 5.04 6.16
N VAL A 50 6.54 5.64 7.10
CA VAL A 50 5.17 6.13 6.88
C VAL A 50 5.13 7.61 7.32
N PRO A 51 5.55 8.57 6.47
CA PRO A 51 5.91 9.95 6.82
C PRO A 51 4.75 10.72 7.43
N VAL A 52 4.91 11.21 8.66
CA VAL A 52 3.87 11.94 9.40
C VAL A 52 3.19 13.06 8.57
N GLY A 53 1.86 13.13 8.64
CA GLY A 53 1.06 14.26 8.18
C GLY A 53 0.52 15.08 9.36
N ALA A 54 -0.39 16.03 9.13
CA ALA A 54 -0.95 16.86 10.21
C ALA A 54 -1.83 16.09 11.22
N THR A 55 -2.32 14.91 10.84
CA THR A 55 -3.18 14.05 11.68
C THR A 55 -2.41 12.81 12.19
N PRO A 56 -2.62 12.40 13.46
CA PRO A 56 -2.02 11.17 14.01
C PRO A 56 -2.33 9.95 13.15
N LYS A 57 -1.30 9.15 12.85
CA LYS A 57 -1.40 7.96 11.99
C LYS A 57 -1.59 6.69 12.81
N ASP A 58 -2.78 6.50 13.34
CA ASP A 58 -3.12 5.33 14.16
C ASP A 58 -4.35 4.60 13.61
N GLY A 59 -4.26 4.11 12.36
CA GLY A 59 -5.36 3.42 11.70
C GLY A 59 -4.91 2.26 10.83
N PRO A 60 -5.69 1.17 10.74
CA PRO A 60 -5.27 -0.05 10.03
C PRO A 60 -5.44 0.02 8.50
N SER A 61 -6.06 1.09 7.98
CA SER A 61 -6.44 1.24 6.57
C SER A 61 -5.28 1.28 5.57
N ALA A 62 -4.05 1.33 6.06
CA ALA A 62 -2.82 1.28 5.27
C ALA A 62 -2.38 -0.14 4.87
N GLY A 63 -3.01 -1.18 5.43
CA GLY A 63 -2.56 -2.57 5.32
C GLY A 63 -2.32 -3.02 3.88
N CYS A 64 -3.28 -2.77 2.99
CA CYS A 64 -3.21 -3.19 1.59
C CYS A 64 -2.05 -2.51 0.85
N THR A 65 -1.86 -1.22 1.11
CA THR A 65 -0.75 -0.42 0.56
C THR A 65 0.60 -0.95 1.01
N MET A 66 0.73 -1.32 2.29
CA MET A 66 1.96 -1.90 2.83
C MET A 66 2.28 -3.27 2.22
N VAL A 67 1.30 -4.18 2.11
CA VAL A 67 1.51 -5.47 1.45
C VAL A 67 1.95 -5.28 0.01
N THR A 68 1.25 -4.43 -0.75
CA THR A 68 1.56 -4.18 -2.16
C THR A 68 2.96 -3.59 -2.32
N SER A 69 3.36 -2.67 -1.44
CA SER A 69 4.70 -2.08 -1.41
C SER A 69 5.80 -3.13 -1.14
N LEU A 70 5.56 -4.02 -0.18
CA LEU A 70 6.49 -5.09 0.16
C LEU A 70 6.64 -6.11 -0.98
N LEU A 71 5.53 -6.49 -1.62
CA LEU A 71 5.54 -7.39 -2.77
C LEU A 71 6.20 -6.75 -4.00
N SER A 72 5.93 -5.47 -4.26
CA SER A 72 6.61 -4.67 -5.29
C SER A 72 8.12 -4.76 -5.16
N LEU A 73 8.65 -4.54 -3.94
CA LEU A 73 10.08 -4.66 -3.66
C LEU A 73 10.60 -6.08 -3.83
N ALA A 74 9.93 -7.07 -3.25
CA ALA A 74 10.36 -8.47 -3.27
C ALA A 74 10.41 -9.06 -4.68
N MET A 75 9.42 -8.73 -5.51
CA MET A 75 9.25 -9.25 -6.87
C MET A 75 9.87 -8.33 -7.93
N LYS A 76 10.46 -7.19 -7.52
CA LYS A 76 11.02 -6.15 -8.40
C LYS A 76 10.02 -5.66 -9.45
N LYS A 77 8.76 -5.50 -9.06
CA LYS A 77 7.65 -5.06 -9.92
C LYS A 77 7.22 -3.65 -9.53
N PRO A 78 7.51 -2.63 -10.34
CA PRO A 78 7.17 -1.26 -9.98
C PRO A 78 5.66 -1.05 -10.04
N VAL A 79 5.15 -0.30 -9.08
CA VAL A 79 3.73 0.06 -8.98
C VAL A 79 3.43 1.27 -9.85
N LYS A 80 2.19 1.35 -10.36
CA LYS A 80 1.70 2.46 -11.18
C LYS A 80 1.81 3.79 -10.42
N MET A 81 2.41 4.79 -11.06
CA MET A 81 2.39 6.17 -10.58
C MET A 81 0.96 6.73 -10.60
N ASP A 82 0.66 7.69 -9.74
CA ASP A 82 -0.67 8.32 -9.60
C ASP A 82 -1.80 7.36 -9.13
N LEU A 83 -1.44 6.39 -8.28
CA LEU A 83 -2.34 5.43 -7.66
C LEU A 83 -2.45 5.67 -6.15
N ALA A 84 -3.68 5.79 -5.65
CA ALA A 84 -3.99 5.75 -4.24
C ALA A 84 -4.71 4.45 -3.86
N MET A 85 -4.40 3.91 -2.69
CA MET A 85 -4.93 2.62 -2.22
C MET A 85 -5.24 2.69 -0.72
N THR A 86 -6.35 2.09 -0.32
CA THR A 86 -6.74 1.93 1.08
C THR A 86 -7.40 0.56 1.29
N GLY A 87 -7.24 0.01 2.48
CA GLY A 87 -7.82 -1.27 2.87
C GLY A 87 -7.10 -1.85 4.07
N GLU A 88 -7.87 -2.26 5.08
CA GLU A 88 -7.32 -3.01 6.20
C GLU A 88 -7.06 -4.47 5.77
N VAL A 89 -6.01 -5.08 6.32
CA VAL A 89 -5.60 -6.44 5.94
C VAL A 89 -5.61 -7.32 7.18
N THR A 90 -6.16 -8.52 7.05
CA THR A 90 -6.12 -9.55 8.09
C THR A 90 -4.91 -10.47 7.92
N LEU A 91 -4.52 -11.22 8.96
CA LEU A 91 -3.48 -12.26 8.86
C LEU A 91 -3.79 -13.36 7.81
N THR A 92 -5.07 -13.56 7.48
CA THR A 92 -5.52 -14.49 6.43
C THR A 92 -5.46 -13.90 5.03
N GLY A 93 -4.98 -12.66 4.88
CA GLY A 93 -4.83 -11.98 3.59
C GLY A 93 -6.12 -11.40 3.01
N ARG A 94 -7.19 -11.29 3.82
CA ARG A 94 -8.44 -10.64 3.40
C ARG A 94 -8.30 -9.12 3.51
N ILE A 95 -8.98 -8.42 2.61
CA ILE A 95 -9.09 -6.95 2.63
C ILE A 95 -10.43 -6.59 3.27
N LEU A 96 -10.40 -5.84 4.37
CA LEU A 96 -11.57 -5.40 5.11
C LEU A 96 -12.02 -3.99 4.69
N PRO A 97 -13.32 -3.65 4.84
CA PRO A 97 -13.82 -2.30 4.59
C PRO A 97 -13.14 -1.27 5.49
N ILE A 98 -13.12 -0.04 5.02
CA ILE A 98 -12.60 1.11 5.75
C ILE A 98 -13.69 2.16 5.98
N GLY A 99 -13.50 3.00 6.99
CA GLY A 99 -14.30 4.21 7.18
C GLY A 99 -13.75 5.40 6.38
N GLY A 100 -14.59 6.42 6.18
CA GLY A 100 -14.18 7.69 5.59
C GLY A 100 -13.92 7.65 4.08
N VAL A 101 -14.71 6.88 3.33
CA VAL A 101 -14.58 6.73 1.86
C VAL A 101 -14.65 8.08 1.15
N LYS A 102 -15.56 8.97 1.60
CA LYS A 102 -15.71 10.33 1.06
C LYS A 102 -14.45 11.17 1.27
N GLU A 103 -13.96 11.23 2.50
CA GLU A 103 -12.79 12.03 2.89
C GLU A 103 -11.54 11.54 2.16
N LYS A 104 -11.36 10.22 2.05
CA LYS A 104 -10.27 9.58 1.32
C LYS A 104 -10.33 9.86 -0.17
N THR A 105 -11.52 9.83 -0.77
CA THR A 105 -11.70 10.20 -2.19
C THR A 105 -11.34 11.67 -2.43
N ILE A 106 -11.73 12.58 -1.53
CA ILE A 106 -11.37 14.00 -1.61
C ILE A 106 -9.85 14.17 -1.47
N ALA A 107 -9.22 13.46 -0.53
CA ALA A 107 -7.77 13.52 -0.32
C ALA A 107 -6.99 12.99 -1.54
N ALA A 108 -7.46 11.90 -2.14
CA ALA A 108 -6.89 11.34 -3.36
C ALA A 108 -6.94 12.37 -4.50
N ARG A 109 -8.11 12.96 -4.73
CA ARG A 109 -8.28 13.99 -5.76
C ARG A 109 -7.38 15.21 -5.51
N ARG A 110 -7.29 15.67 -4.26
CA ARG A 110 -6.41 16.80 -3.88
C ARG A 110 -4.92 16.50 -4.03
N SER A 111 -4.55 15.22 -4.08
CA SER A 111 -3.19 14.76 -4.31
C SER A 111 -2.81 14.66 -5.79
N ASP A 112 -3.75 14.97 -6.69
CA ASP A 112 -3.67 14.76 -8.14
C ASP A 112 -3.44 13.29 -8.54
N VAL A 113 -3.81 12.31 -7.69
CA VAL A 113 -3.82 10.92 -8.17
C VAL A 113 -4.95 10.73 -9.18
N LYS A 114 -4.74 9.85 -10.15
CA LYS A 114 -5.73 9.57 -11.20
C LYS A 114 -6.53 8.32 -10.90
N THR A 115 -5.96 7.40 -10.13
CA THR A 115 -6.56 6.10 -9.86
C THR A 115 -6.68 5.88 -8.36
N ILE A 116 -7.81 5.33 -7.93
CA ILE A 116 -8.06 4.95 -6.54
C ILE A 116 -8.50 3.48 -6.45
N ILE A 117 -8.03 2.78 -5.41
CA ILE A 117 -8.46 1.42 -5.06
C ILE A 117 -9.06 1.46 -3.67
N PHE A 118 -10.33 1.05 -3.57
CA PHE A 118 -11.04 0.78 -2.32
C PHE A 118 -11.25 -0.73 -2.13
N PRO A 119 -11.52 -1.20 -0.90
CA PRO A 119 -12.06 -2.53 -0.68
C PRO A 119 -13.43 -2.68 -1.36
N SER A 120 -13.75 -3.88 -1.81
CA SER A 120 -15.04 -4.21 -2.47
C SER A 120 -16.25 -3.87 -1.64
N ALA A 121 -16.13 -4.11 -0.34
CA ALA A 121 -17.17 -3.78 0.63
C ALA A 121 -17.48 -2.28 0.68
N ASN A 122 -16.57 -1.40 0.23
CA ASN A 122 -16.79 0.05 0.15
C ASN A 122 -17.27 0.53 -1.22
N ARG A 123 -17.46 -0.35 -2.21
CA ARG A 123 -17.89 0.05 -3.55
C ARG A 123 -19.21 0.82 -3.54
N ARG A 124 -20.17 0.36 -2.74
CA ARG A 124 -21.45 1.05 -2.56
C ARG A 124 -21.26 2.47 -2.02
N ASP A 125 -20.45 2.63 -0.98
CA ASP A 125 -20.16 3.94 -0.39
C ASP A 125 -19.51 4.89 -1.40
N PHE A 126 -18.63 4.37 -2.27
CA PHE A 126 -17.98 5.14 -3.32
C PHE A 126 -18.96 5.51 -4.45
N ASP A 127 -19.82 4.57 -4.87
CA ASP A 127 -20.84 4.78 -5.90
C ASP A 127 -21.84 5.87 -5.49
N GLU A 128 -22.20 5.92 -4.20
CA GLU A 128 -23.09 6.94 -3.62
C GLU A 128 -22.47 8.35 -3.50
N LEU A 129 -21.15 8.50 -3.70
CA LEU A 129 -20.49 9.81 -3.69
C LEU A 129 -20.96 10.68 -4.86
N ALA A 130 -21.14 11.97 -4.57
CA ALA A 130 -21.50 12.97 -5.58
C ALA A 130 -20.44 13.04 -6.71
N PRO A 131 -20.85 13.28 -7.98
CA PRO A 131 -19.91 13.28 -9.12
C PRO A 131 -18.74 14.25 -8.97
N ASN A 132 -18.95 15.41 -8.36
CA ASN A 132 -17.90 16.39 -8.08
C ASN A 132 -16.85 15.89 -7.07
N VAL A 133 -17.17 14.87 -6.26
CA VAL A 133 -16.20 14.21 -5.36
C VAL A 133 -15.28 13.29 -6.15
N LYS A 134 -15.86 12.52 -7.08
CA LYS A 134 -15.16 11.52 -7.93
C LYS A 134 -14.50 12.11 -9.18
N ALA A 135 -14.80 13.36 -9.53
CA ALA A 135 -14.33 13.98 -10.76
C ALA A 135 -12.80 13.87 -10.91
N GLY A 136 -12.36 13.34 -12.06
CA GLY A 136 -10.94 13.14 -12.39
C GLY A 136 -10.30 11.89 -11.78
N LEU A 137 -11.04 11.11 -10.97
CA LEU A 137 -10.59 9.83 -10.43
C LEU A 137 -11.23 8.66 -11.17
N GLU A 138 -10.41 7.68 -11.51
CA GLU A 138 -10.82 6.36 -11.95
C GLU A 138 -10.75 5.39 -10.76
N GLU A 139 -11.87 4.75 -10.42
CA GLU A 139 -11.84 3.63 -9.48
C GLU A 139 -11.44 2.37 -10.25
N LEU A 140 -10.36 1.72 -9.82
CA LEU A 140 -10.08 0.36 -10.27
C LEU A 140 -10.98 -0.59 -9.48
N PRO A 141 -11.69 -1.52 -10.17
CA PRO A 141 -12.53 -2.47 -9.47
C PRO A 141 -11.68 -3.24 -8.45
N PRO A 142 -12.12 -3.29 -7.18
CA PRO A 142 -11.44 -4.08 -6.17
C PRO A 142 -11.33 -5.54 -6.64
N ASP A 143 -10.21 -6.17 -6.30
CA ASP A 143 -10.11 -7.62 -6.42
C ASP A 143 -10.53 -8.22 -5.08
N ASP A 144 -11.76 -8.71 -5.02
CA ASP A 144 -12.52 -8.94 -3.79
C ASP A 144 -11.94 -9.98 -2.81
N THR A 145 -10.81 -10.61 -3.12
CA THR A 145 -10.32 -11.73 -2.32
C THR A 145 -8.84 -11.70 -1.97
N LYS A 146 -7.95 -11.07 -2.77
CA LYS A 146 -6.50 -11.10 -2.54
C LYS A 146 -5.79 -9.87 -3.14
N ILE A 147 -4.68 -9.47 -2.50
CA ILE A 147 -3.79 -8.43 -3.02
C ILE A 147 -3.00 -8.99 -4.22
N ASP A 148 -3.27 -8.48 -5.42
CA ASP A 148 -2.52 -8.84 -6.63
C ASP A 148 -1.67 -7.67 -7.14
N ILE A 149 -0.36 -7.81 -6.95
CA ILE A 149 0.63 -6.85 -7.44
C ILE A 149 0.56 -6.68 -8.96
N HIS A 150 0.14 -7.70 -9.72
CA HIS A 150 0.09 -7.61 -11.18
C HIS A 150 -0.94 -6.63 -11.70
N LYS A 151 -2.01 -6.38 -10.93
CA LYS A 151 -3.05 -5.39 -11.27
C LYS A 151 -2.62 -3.96 -10.96
N THR A 152 -1.70 -3.79 -10.02
CA THR A 152 -1.19 -2.48 -9.58
C THR A 152 0.16 -2.12 -10.18
N SER A 153 0.83 -3.06 -10.86
CA SER A 153 2.14 -2.86 -11.49
C SER A 153 2.08 -2.16 -12.85
N LEU A 154 3.13 -1.41 -13.18
CA LEU A 154 3.36 -0.92 -14.54
C LEU A 154 3.57 -2.09 -15.50
N LYS A 155 2.97 -2.00 -16.69
CA LYS A 155 3.14 -3.01 -17.77
C LYS A 155 4.55 -3.01 -18.38
N HIS A 156 5.40 -2.02 -18.07
CA HIS A 156 6.76 -1.91 -18.57
C HIS A 156 7.75 -1.62 -17.42
N PRO A 157 8.91 -2.29 -17.36
CA PRO A 157 9.87 -2.12 -16.28
C PRO A 157 10.62 -0.78 -16.39
N THR A 158 10.68 -0.02 -15.30
CA THR A 158 11.61 1.11 -15.13
C THR A 158 12.90 0.65 -14.45
N LYS A 159 14.03 1.30 -14.79
CA LYS A 159 15.40 0.92 -14.39
C LYS A 159 15.55 0.63 -12.89
N SER A 160 16.16 -0.53 -12.57
CA SER A 160 16.42 -0.99 -11.20
C SER A 160 17.32 -0.06 -10.38
N ILE A 161 16.98 0.12 -9.11
CA ILE A 161 17.83 0.76 -8.09
C ILE A 161 18.81 -0.29 -7.55
N LYS A 162 20.09 0.09 -7.39
CA LYS A 162 21.16 -0.77 -6.87
C LYS A 162 20.94 -1.13 -5.40
N THR A 163 21.10 -2.40 -5.09
CA THR A 163 20.98 -3.04 -3.77
C THR A 163 22.10 -2.60 -2.81
N GLY A 164 21.71 -2.17 -1.61
CA GLY A 164 22.61 -1.92 -0.48
C GLY A 164 21.87 -1.60 0.82
N GLN A 165 20.80 -0.81 0.72
CA GLN A 165 19.79 -0.52 1.75
C GLN A 165 18.49 -0.20 1.01
N SER A 166 17.42 -0.97 1.20
CA SER A 166 16.12 -0.69 0.56
C SER A 166 15.19 -0.01 1.58
N THR A 167 15.15 1.32 1.54
CA THR A 167 14.16 2.13 2.25
C THR A 167 12.84 2.13 1.47
N LEU A 168 11.74 1.72 2.10
CA LEU A 168 10.40 1.79 1.53
C LEU A 168 9.68 3.02 2.09
N ASN A 169 9.38 3.99 1.24
CA ASN A 169 8.66 5.21 1.61
C ASN A 169 7.19 5.14 1.16
N VAL A 170 6.26 4.96 2.10
CA VAL A 170 4.81 4.93 1.82
C VAL A 170 4.22 6.27 2.26
N HIS A 171 3.92 7.20 1.35
CA HIS A 171 3.53 8.58 1.68
C HIS A 171 2.05 8.72 2.03
N ASN A 172 1.64 9.74 2.80
CA ASN A 172 0.23 10.14 2.93
C ASN A 172 -0.08 11.34 2.02
N SER A 173 -1.35 11.54 1.68
CA SER A 173 -2.02 12.51 0.78
C SER A 173 -1.52 13.98 0.64
N HIS A 174 -0.36 14.39 1.16
CA HIS A 174 0.09 15.78 1.13
C HIS A 174 1.56 16.04 0.71
N ILE A 175 2.37 15.02 0.40
CA ILE A 175 3.78 15.25 0.00
C ILE A 175 4.15 14.35 -1.21
N LYS A 176 4.45 14.98 -2.35
CA LYS A 176 5.05 14.32 -3.53
C LYS A 176 6.57 14.24 -3.34
N SER A 177 7.13 13.04 -3.19
CA SER A 177 8.57 12.81 -3.39
C SER A 177 8.79 12.01 -4.68
N PRO A 178 9.86 12.30 -5.44
CA PRO A 178 10.19 11.58 -6.67
C PRO A 178 10.56 10.10 -6.45
N ASN A 179 10.70 9.66 -5.19
CA ASN A 179 10.99 8.28 -4.79
C ASN A 179 9.80 7.57 -4.09
N SER A 180 8.58 8.11 -4.21
CA SER A 180 7.40 7.60 -3.53
C SER A 180 6.56 6.74 -4.47
N TYR A 181 6.47 5.44 -4.19
CA TYR A 181 5.73 4.48 -5.01
C TYR A 181 4.24 4.35 -4.63
N PHE A 182 3.82 4.90 -3.48
CA PHE A 182 2.45 4.79 -2.98
C PHE A 182 2.01 6.02 -2.20
N GLN A 183 0.73 6.37 -2.35
CA GLN A 183 0.05 7.38 -1.55
C GLN A 183 -1.10 6.75 -0.73
N LEU A 184 -0.98 6.85 0.60
CA LEU A 184 -1.96 6.52 1.62
C LEU A 184 -3.05 7.59 1.64
N LEU A 185 -4.27 7.14 1.96
CA LEU A 185 -5.46 7.96 2.12
C LEU A 185 -6.00 7.85 3.55
#